data_AF-A0A182KB11-F1
#
_entry.id   AF-A0A182KB11-F1
#
_cell.length_a   1.000
_cell.length_b   1.000
_cell.length_c   1.000
_cell.angle_alpha   90.00
_cell.angle_beta   90.00
_cell.angle_gamma   90.00
#
_symmetry.space_group_name_H-M   'P 1'
#
loop_
_entity.id
_entity.type
_entity.pdbx_description
1 polymer ?
#
loop_
_entity_poly.entity_id
_entity_poly.type
_entity_poly.pdbx_seq_one_letter_code
_entity_poly.pdbx_strand_id
1 'polypeptide(L)'
;MTEFTRKTSSQSSIGALVLLSTFAVAIQALDIPLTCPEEDDIFNPVHIPHFTDCTKFYKCFNGKKYEMDCPAGLHWNIEKDFCDFPEEANCERPLQIDPDVLIN
;
A
#
# COMPACT_ATOMS: atom_id res chain seq x y z
N MET A 1 9.80 -28.72 10.69
CA MET A 1 9.40 -28.41 12.08
C MET A 1 10.06 -27.09 12.45
N THR A 2 9.25 -26.02 12.46
CA THR A 2 9.40 -24.76 13.21
C THR A 2 10.79 -24.16 13.41
N GLU A 3 11.09 -23.07 12.70
CA GLU A 3 11.98 -22.02 13.20
C GLU A 3 11.17 -20.72 13.34
N PHE A 4 10.62 -20.55 14.53
CA PHE A 4 10.13 -19.28 15.04
C PHE A 4 11.20 -18.77 16.00
N THR A 5 11.84 -17.64 15.67
CA THR A 5 12.25 -16.57 16.60
C THR A 5 13.02 -15.50 15.84
N ARG A 6 12.28 -14.60 15.19
CA ARG A 6 12.78 -13.28 14.83
C ARG A 6 12.78 -12.44 16.12
N LYS A 7 13.95 -12.15 16.71
CA LYS A 7 14.19 -10.88 17.45
C LYS A 7 15.67 -10.73 17.85
N THR A 8 16.19 -9.56 17.44
CA THR A 8 17.17 -8.71 18.14
C THR A 8 18.60 -9.23 18.32
N SER A 9 19.45 -8.88 17.36
CA SER A 9 20.88 -8.56 17.53
C SER A 9 21.00 -7.06 17.20
N SER A 10 21.71 -6.18 17.89
CA SER A 10 22.59 -6.26 19.04
C SER A 10 22.79 -4.81 19.54
N GLN A 11 23.13 -4.70 20.82
CA GLN A 11 23.14 -3.51 21.69
C GLN A 11 24.37 -2.62 21.50
N SER A 12 24.32 -1.33 21.87
CA SER A 12 25.16 -0.77 22.96
C SER A 12 25.00 0.75 23.14
N SER A 13 24.80 1.12 24.40
CA SER A 13 24.67 2.47 24.97
C SER A 13 26.01 3.19 25.11
N ILE A 14 26.01 4.53 25.12
CA ILE A 14 26.74 5.48 26.00
C ILE A 14 26.85 6.84 25.27
N GLY A 15 26.55 7.92 26.00
CA GLY A 15 26.11 9.18 25.43
C GLY A 15 27.18 10.09 24.80
N ALA A 16 26.66 10.93 23.91
CA ALA A 16 27.11 12.29 23.69
C ALA A 16 25.90 13.04 23.10
N LEU A 17 25.68 14.26 23.56
CA LEU A 17 24.54 15.13 23.26
C LEU A 17 24.23 15.19 21.75
N VAL A 18 23.16 14.54 21.28
CA VAL A 18 22.63 14.79 19.93
C VAL A 18 21.77 16.06 20.01
N LEU A 19 22.44 17.21 19.90
CA LEU A 19 21.82 18.53 19.81
C LEU A 19 21.24 18.72 18.40
N LEU A 20 19.93 19.03 18.33
CA LEU A 20 19.25 19.73 17.24
C LEU A 20 19.35 19.12 15.82
N SER A 21 18.55 18.09 15.53
CA SER A 21 17.74 18.09 14.31
C SER A 21 16.58 17.09 14.45
N THR A 22 15.35 17.60 14.55
CA THR A 22 14.12 16.80 14.48
C THR A 22 13.82 16.29 13.07
N PHE A 23 14.81 16.22 12.19
CA PHE A 23 14.66 15.94 10.76
C PHE A 23 15.19 14.56 10.38
N ALA A 24 14.73 13.54 11.10
CA ALA A 24 14.55 12.23 10.50
C ALA A 24 13.08 11.83 10.71
N VAL A 25 12.18 12.64 10.14
CA VAL A 25 10.84 12.14 9.83
C VAL A 25 11.07 10.98 8.86
N ALA A 26 10.92 9.75 9.35
CA ALA A 26 10.83 8.58 8.49
C ALA A 26 9.54 8.75 7.68
N ILE A 27 9.68 9.20 6.43
CA ILE A 27 8.57 9.22 5.47
C ILE A 27 8.26 7.75 5.20
N GLN A 28 7.19 7.23 5.81
CA GLN A 28 6.66 5.92 5.49
C GLN A 28 6.07 6.04 4.09
N ALA A 29 6.80 5.60 3.06
CA ALA A 29 6.22 5.41 1.74
C ALA A 29 5.14 4.33 1.88
N LEU A 30 3.92 4.64 1.44
CA LEU A 30 2.85 3.67 1.34
C LEU A 30 3.16 2.79 0.11
N ASP A 31 3.52 1.53 0.34
CA ASP A 31 3.80 0.57 -0.73
C ASP A 31 2.48 0.15 -1.41
N ILE A 32 1.94 1.01 -2.28
CA ILE A 32 0.73 0.72 -3.05
C ILE A 32 1.10 -0.20 -4.22
N PRO A 33 0.49 -1.39 -4.36
CA PRO A 33 0.72 -2.23 -5.53
C PRO A 33 0.13 -1.57 -6.78
N LEU A 34 0.95 -1.44 -7.83
CA LEU A 34 0.52 -0.91 -9.14
C LEU A 34 0.47 -2.00 -10.23
N THR A 35 1.00 -3.18 -9.93
CA THR A 35 1.09 -4.34 -10.83
C THR A 35 0.57 -5.60 -10.14
N CYS A 36 0.02 -6.53 -10.90
CA CYS A 36 -0.41 -7.82 -10.36
C CYS A 36 0.77 -8.80 -10.28
N PRO A 37 0.84 -9.63 -9.22
CA PRO A 37 1.81 -10.71 -9.15
C PRO A 37 1.52 -11.78 -10.20
N GLU A 38 2.56 -12.45 -10.70
CA GLU A 38 2.43 -13.55 -11.67
C GLU A 38 1.69 -14.75 -11.07
N GLU A 39 1.99 -15.07 -9.81
CA GLU A 39 1.38 -16.15 -9.04
C GLU A 39 0.39 -15.60 -8.01
N ASP A 40 -0.78 -16.22 -7.91
CA ASP A 40 -1.82 -15.83 -6.96
C ASP A 40 -1.62 -16.49 -5.59
N ASP A 41 -1.65 -15.69 -4.52
CA ASP A 41 -1.77 -16.18 -3.14
C ASP A 41 -3.25 -16.09 -2.69
N ILE A 42 -3.89 -17.25 -2.49
CA ILE A 42 -5.29 -17.32 -2.08
C ILE A 42 -5.54 -16.76 -0.67
N PHE A 43 -4.52 -16.71 0.19
CA PHE A 43 -4.62 -16.16 1.53
C PHE A 43 -4.33 -14.65 1.56
N ASN A 44 -3.65 -14.12 0.53
CA ASN A 44 -3.26 -12.72 0.43
C ASN A 44 -3.60 -12.18 -0.97
N PRO A 45 -4.89 -11.99 -1.28
CA PRO A 45 -5.30 -11.41 -2.55
C PRO A 45 -4.77 -9.98 -2.69
N VAL A 46 -4.32 -9.62 -3.88
CA VAL A 46 -3.82 -8.28 -4.18
C VAL A 46 -4.93 -7.44 -4.84
N HIS A 47 -5.15 -6.24 -4.31
CA HIS A 47 -6.01 -5.24 -4.92
C HIS A 47 -5.18 -4.00 -5.29
N ILE A 48 -5.56 -3.35 -6.39
CA ILE A 48 -4.86 -2.17 -6.93
C ILE A 48 -5.88 -1.04 -7.06
N PRO A 49 -5.57 0.17 -6.60
CA PRO A 49 -6.50 1.28 -6.71
C PRO A 49 -6.69 1.73 -8.17
N HIS A 50 -7.92 2.12 -8.54
CA HIS A 50 -8.19 2.60 -9.89
C HIS A 50 -7.70 4.04 -10.09
N PHE A 51 -6.83 4.26 -11.07
CA PHE A 51 -6.05 5.50 -11.22
C PHE A 51 -6.88 6.79 -11.23
N THR A 52 -8.05 6.78 -11.88
CA THR A 52 -8.86 7.99 -12.10
C THR A 52 -10.23 7.99 -11.43
N ASP A 53 -10.63 6.89 -10.79
CA ASP A 53 -12.03 6.70 -10.33
C ASP A 53 -12.02 6.09 -8.93
N CYS A 54 -12.56 6.82 -7.97
CA CYS A 54 -12.62 6.37 -6.58
C CYS A 54 -13.62 5.24 -6.36
N THR A 55 -14.62 5.10 -7.23
CA THR A 55 -15.67 4.09 -7.13
C THR A 55 -15.22 2.73 -7.68
N LYS A 56 -13.95 2.61 -8.09
CA LYS A 56 -13.40 1.43 -8.74
C LYS A 56 -12.08 1.01 -8.10
N PHE A 57 -11.79 -0.27 -8.22
CA PHE A 57 -10.49 -0.86 -7.92
C PHE A 57 -10.24 -2.04 -8.86
N TYR A 58 -9.04 -2.57 -8.86
CA TYR A 58 -8.71 -3.81 -9.58
C TYR A 58 -8.44 -4.93 -8.58
N LYS A 59 -8.99 -6.10 -8.85
CA LYS A 59 -8.57 -7.34 -8.22
C LYS A 59 -7.57 -8.06 -9.11
N CYS A 60 -6.48 -8.55 -8.54
CA CYS A 60 -5.52 -9.34 -9.26
C CYS A 60 -5.92 -10.83 -9.29
N PHE A 61 -5.78 -11.44 -10.46
CA PHE A 61 -5.91 -12.88 -10.64
C PHE A 61 -5.07 -13.31 -11.86
N ASN A 62 -4.22 -14.31 -11.69
CA ASN A 62 -3.27 -14.84 -12.68
C ASN A 62 -2.50 -13.73 -13.44
N GLY A 63 -1.87 -12.82 -12.71
CA GLY A 63 -1.10 -11.72 -13.30
C GLY A 63 -1.92 -10.62 -13.97
N LYS A 64 -3.25 -10.64 -13.89
CA LYS A 64 -4.13 -9.70 -14.58
C LYS A 64 -4.99 -8.89 -13.64
N LYS A 65 -5.22 -7.61 -14.01
CA LYS A 65 -6.14 -6.70 -13.35
C LYS A 65 -7.55 -6.93 -13.84
N TYR A 66 -8.47 -7.17 -12.91
CA TYR A 66 -9.91 -7.24 -13.17
C TYR A 66 -10.57 -6.06 -12.49
N GLU A 67 -11.19 -5.17 -13.27
CA GLU A 67 -11.86 -4.00 -12.73
C GLU A 67 -13.12 -4.39 -11.97
N MET A 68 -13.26 -3.82 -10.77
CA MET A 68 -14.34 -4.05 -9.86
C MET A 68 -14.95 -2.70 -9.47
N ASP A 69 -16.27 -2.65 -9.42
CA ASP A 69 -17.01 -1.51 -8.88
C ASP A 69 -17.18 -1.67 -7.36
N CYS A 70 -16.97 -0.57 -6.64
CA CYS A 70 -17.46 -0.44 -5.28
C CYS A 70 -18.99 -0.36 -5.28
N PRO A 71 -19.66 -0.81 -4.19
CA PRO A 71 -21.07 -0.55 -4.00
C PRO A 71 -21.41 0.94 -4.13
N ALA A 72 -22.65 1.23 -4.54
CA ALA A 72 -23.08 2.60 -4.82
C ALA A 72 -22.80 3.55 -3.64
N GLY A 73 -22.08 4.64 -3.92
CA GLY A 73 -21.73 5.66 -2.94
C GLY A 73 -20.48 5.38 -2.10
N LEU A 74 -19.79 4.25 -2.32
CA LEU A 74 -18.55 3.91 -1.61
C LEU A 74 -17.32 4.14 -2.50
N HIS A 75 -16.20 4.46 -1.86
CA HIS A 75 -14.91 4.67 -2.49
C HIS A 75 -13.89 3.63 -2.02
N TRP A 76 -12.95 3.26 -2.90
CA TRP A 76 -11.87 2.37 -2.53
C TRP A 76 -10.94 3.01 -1.50
N ASN A 77 -10.83 2.39 -0.32
CA ASN A 77 -9.90 2.78 0.73
C ASN A 77 -8.60 1.96 0.60
N ILE A 78 -7.51 2.64 0.23
CA ILE A 78 -6.20 2.00 -0.01
C ILE A 78 -5.59 1.47 1.30
N GLU A 79 -5.78 2.18 2.41
CA GLU A 79 -5.21 1.80 3.70
C GLU A 79 -5.88 0.57 4.31
N LYS A 80 -7.20 0.45 4.10
CA LYS A 80 -8.01 -0.63 4.67
C LYS A 80 -8.25 -1.80 3.70
N ASP A 81 -7.90 -1.65 2.42
CA ASP A 81 -8.06 -2.65 1.36
C ASP A 81 -9.54 -3.07 1.12
N PHE A 82 -10.47 -2.13 1.24
CA PHE A 82 -11.89 -2.35 0.92
C PHE A 82 -12.63 -1.05 0.53
N CYS A 83 -13.85 -1.16 0.00
CA CYS A 83 -14.70 -0.01 -0.29
C CYS A 83 -15.33 0.57 0.99
N ASP A 84 -15.03 1.82 1.30
CA ASP A 84 -15.48 2.52 2.50
C ASP A 84 -16.24 3.80 2.13
N PHE A 85 -16.79 4.50 3.11
CA PHE A 85 -17.39 5.81 2.89
C PHE A 85 -16.36 6.81 2.35
N PRO A 86 -16.74 7.75 1.46
CA PRO A 86 -15.81 8.72 0.86
C PRO A 86 -14.93 9.47 1.86
N GLU A 87 -15.49 9.87 3.00
CA GLU A 87 -14.80 10.57 4.10
C GLU A 87 -13.76 9.71 4.83
N GLU A 88 -13.93 8.39 4.84
CA GLU A 88 -13.00 7.44 5.45
C GLU A 88 -11.95 6.96 4.44
N ALA A 89 -12.37 6.79 3.18
CA ALA A 89 -11.50 6.38 2.08
C ALA A 89 -10.50 7.45 1.68
N ASN A 90 -10.81 8.74 1.93
CA ASN A 90 -9.99 9.90 1.59
C ASN A 90 -9.39 9.80 0.18
N CYS A 91 -10.20 9.35 -0.76
CA CYS A 91 -9.75 9.03 -2.10
C CYS A 91 -9.57 10.31 -2.93
N GLU A 92 -8.33 10.61 -3.28
CA GLU A 92 -7.95 11.72 -4.17
C GLU A 92 -7.54 11.16 -5.54
N ARG A 93 -8.18 11.64 -6.62
CA ARG A 93 -7.93 11.18 -8.00
C ARG A 93 -7.76 12.37 -8.95
N PRO A 94 -6.99 12.23 -10.04
CA PRO A 94 -6.20 11.05 -10.41
C PRO A 94 -5.06 10.82 -9.41
N LEU A 95 -4.64 9.57 -9.20
CA LEU A 95 -3.39 9.35 -8.48
C LEU A 95 -2.28 10.05 -9.27
N GLN A 96 -1.34 10.69 -8.60
CA GLN A 96 -0.15 11.17 -9.26
C GLN A 96 0.83 10.00 -9.31
N ILE A 97 0.63 9.08 -10.27
CA ILE A 97 1.66 8.06 -10.54
C ILE A 97 2.73 8.79 -11.34
N ASP A 98 3.90 8.94 -10.70
CA ASP A 98 5.08 9.48 -11.37
C ASP A 98 5.33 8.66 -12.65
N PRO A 99 5.54 9.32 -13.80
CA PRO A 99 5.67 8.64 -15.09
C PRO A 99 6.85 7.65 -15.15
N ASP A 100 7.77 7.70 -14.18
CA ASP A 100 8.92 6.81 -14.06
C ASP A 100 8.57 5.38 -13.61
N VAL A 101 7.35 5.12 -13.11
CA VAL A 101 6.91 3.76 -12.71
C VAL A 101 6.25 3.00 -13.86
N LEU A 102 5.90 3.67 -14.96
CA LEU A 102 5.22 3.04 -16.12
C LEU A 102 6.19 2.48 -17.19
N ILE A 103 7.50 2.54 -16.95
CA ILE A 103 8.54 2.19 -17.94
C ILE A 103 9.46 1.03 -17.54
N ASN A 104 9.23 0.36 -16.41
CA ASN A 104 9.99 -0.84 -15.99
C ASN A 104 9.13 -2.10 -16.02
#